data_AF-A0A853CWA4-F1
#
_entry.id   AF-A0A853CWA4-F1
#
_cell.length_a   1.000
_cell.length_b   1.000
_cell.length_c   1.000
_cell.angle_alpha   90.00
_cell.angle_beta   90.00
_cell.angle_gamma   90.00
#
_symmetry.space_group_name_H-M   'P 1'
#
loop_
_entity.id
_entity.type
_entity.pdbx_description
1 polymer ?
#
loop_
_entity_poly.entity_id
_entity_poly.type
_entity_poly.pdbx_seq_one_letter_code
_entity_poly.pdbx_strand_id
1 'polypeptide(L)'
;MMVQRRSVQQERMLREFGAHIRRWRSVNGLSATALAERAFITRATLASIERGTGSAQLDSVFAVLSALGILESVVASADPYRSEAARPRIDAIIQSGGTI
;
A
#
# COMPACT_ATOMS: atom_id res chain seq x y z
N MET A 1 21.07 -7.92 -1.93
CA MET A 1 20.25 -8.45 -3.03
C MET A 1 19.54 -7.28 -3.70
N MET A 2 19.89 -6.97 -4.95
CA MET A 2 19.39 -5.81 -5.68
C MET A 2 18.12 -6.24 -6.42
N VAL A 3 16.95 -5.67 -6.07
CA VAL A 3 15.73 -5.91 -6.84
C VAL A 3 15.97 -5.37 -8.26
N GLN A 4 15.75 -6.23 -9.26
CA GLN A 4 15.81 -5.94 -10.69
C GLN A 4 15.23 -4.55 -11.01
N ARG A 5 15.79 -3.85 -12.00
CA ARG A 5 15.29 -2.57 -12.56
C ARG A 5 13.75 -2.56 -12.51
N ARG A 6 13.16 -1.71 -11.65
CA ARG A 6 11.71 -1.66 -11.44
C ARG A 6 11.04 -1.62 -12.81
N SER A 7 10.12 -2.54 -13.08
CA SER A 7 9.43 -2.54 -14.36
C SER A 7 8.67 -1.22 -14.54
N VAL A 8 8.51 -0.75 -15.77
CA VAL A 8 7.73 0.49 -16.06
C VAL A 8 6.34 0.42 -15.44
N GLN A 9 5.74 -0.77 -15.41
CA GLN A 9 4.49 -1.04 -14.73
C GLN A 9 4.60 -0.81 -13.21
N GLN A 10 5.61 -1.38 -12.55
CA GLN A 10 5.81 -1.22 -11.11
C GLN A 10 5.98 0.25 -10.72
N GLU A 11 6.77 1.02 -11.47
CA GLU A 11 6.93 2.45 -11.22
C GLU A 11 5.62 3.22 -11.38
N ARG A 12 4.81 2.87 -12.40
CA ARG A 12 3.48 3.47 -12.61
C ARG A 12 2.57 3.19 -11.42
N MET A 13 2.51 1.94 -10.96
CA MET A 13 1.69 1.53 -9.80
C MET A 13 2.13 2.24 -8.50
N LEU A 14 3.43 2.41 -8.29
CA LEU A 14 3.93 3.16 -7.14
C LEU A 14 3.52 4.64 -7.18
N ARG A 15 3.64 5.30 -8.34
CA ARG A 15 3.20 6.68 -8.52
C ARG A 15 1.70 6.84 -8.29
N GLU A 16 0.91 5.90 -8.81
CA GLU A 16 -0.54 5.88 -8.62
C GLU A 16 -0.93 5.70 -7.16
N PHE A 17 -0.32 4.73 -6.48
CA PHE A 17 -0.53 4.50 -5.05
C PHE A 17 -0.15 5.72 -4.20
N GLY A 18 0.99 6.36 -4.48
CA GLY A 18 1.39 7.62 -3.83
C GLY A 18 0.36 8.74 -4.03
N ALA A 19 -0.17 8.87 -5.26
CA ALA A 19 -1.22 9.83 -5.55
C ALA A 19 -2.52 9.51 -4.78
N HIS A 20 -2.84 8.24 -4.54
CA HIS A 20 -3.99 7.84 -3.72
C HIS A 20 -3.81 8.27 -2.26
N ILE A 21 -2.64 8.05 -1.69
CA ILE A 21 -2.29 8.51 -0.33
C ILE A 21 -2.47 10.03 -0.23
N ARG A 22 -1.97 10.78 -1.21
CA ARG A 22 -2.14 12.24 -1.25
C ARG A 22 -3.61 12.68 -1.30
N ARG A 23 -4.43 12.00 -2.10
CA ARG A 23 -5.89 12.28 -2.18
C ARG A 23 -6.59 11.96 -0.86
N TRP A 24 -6.30 10.83 -0.24
CA TRP A 24 -6.82 10.48 1.09
C TRP A 24 -6.45 11.52 2.14
N ARG A 25 -5.20 12.00 2.12
CA ARG A 25 -4.78 13.10 2.98
C ARG A 25 -5.62 14.35 2.77
N SER A 26 -5.87 14.73 1.52
CA SER A 26 -6.72 15.88 1.16
C SER A 26 -8.17 15.71 1.61
N VAL A 27 -8.77 14.53 1.42
CA VAL A 27 -10.14 14.21 1.88
C VAL A 27 -10.25 14.33 3.41
N ASN A 28 -9.20 13.93 4.13
CA ASN A 28 -9.12 14.07 5.58
C ASN A 28 -8.77 15.49 6.06
N GLY A 29 -8.62 16.48 5.15
CA GLY A 29 -8.28 17.86 5.52
C GLY A 29 -6.88 18.04 6.12
N LEU A 30 -5.97 17.08 5.91
CA LEU A 30 -4.65 17.08 6.55
C LEU A 30 -3.58 17.78 5.69
N SER A 31 -2.76 18.61 6.33
CA SER A 31 -1.51 19.06 5.71
C SER A 31 -0.49 17.91 5.64
N ALA A 32 0.48 18.01 4.74
CA ALA A 32 1.55 17.00 4.66
C ALA A 32 2.33 16.89 5.99
N THR A 33 2.56 18.02 6.66
CA THR A 33 3.21 18.03 7.98
C THR A 33 2.37 17.31 9.02
N ALA A 34 1.06 17.61 9.10
CA ALA A 34 0.16 17.00 10.07
C ALA A 34 0.03 15.47 9.89
N LEU A 35 -0.03 14.98 8.65
CA LEU A 35 -0.04 13.54 8.40
C LEU A 35 1.30 12.89 8.76
N ALA A 36 2.43 13.54 8.42
CA ALA A 36 3.76 13.02 8.75
C ALA A 36 3.95 12.90 10.27
N GLU A 37 3.51 13.89 11.03
CA GLU A 37 3.51 13.88 12.50
C GLU A 37 2.64 12.75 13.06
N ARG A 38 1.40 12.60 12.58
CA ARG A 38 0.50 11.50 13.00
C ARG A 38 1.05 10.12 12.70
N ALA A 39 1.79 9.99 11.60
CA ALA A 39 2.43 8.75 11.19
C ALA A 39 3.83 8.56 11.79
N PHE A 40 4.31 9.48 12.62
CA PHE A 40 5.66 9.45 13.22
C PHE A 40 6.79 9.31 12.20
N ILE A 41 6.67 9.98 11.04
CA ILE A 41 7.69 10.00 9.99
C ILE A 41 8.11 11.41 9.63
N THR A 42 9.23 11.55 8.92
CA THR A 42 9.63 12.85 8.38
C THR A 42 8.70 13.29 7.25
N ARG A 43 8.51 14.62 7.09
CA ARG A 43 7.81 15.19 5.93
C ARG A 43 8.46 14.79 4.60
N ALA A 44 9.79 14.62 4.58
CA ALA A 44 10.51 14.16 3.40
C ALA A 44 10.13 12.72 3.02
N THR A 45 10.04 11.82 4.01
CA THR A 45 9.55 10.45 3.83
C THR A 45 8.13 10.44 3.28
N LEU A 46 7.22 11.21 3.89
CA LEU A 46 5.84 11.30 3.40
C LEU A 46 5.80 11.83 1.96
N ALA A 47 6.58 12.86 1.64
CA ALA A 47 6.62 13.40 0.29
C ALA A 47 7.16 12.38 -0.72
N SER A 48 8.11 11.52 -0.32
CA SER A 48 8.60 10.41 -1.15
C SER A 48 7.50 9.38 -1.41
N ILE A 49 6.74 9.03 -0.37
CA ILE A 49 5.59 8.11 -0.44
C ILE A 49 4.51 8.68 -1.37
N GLU A 50 4.09 9.93 -1.20
CA GLU A 50 3.05 10.57 -2.02
C GLU A 50 3.42 10.69 -3.50
N ARG A 51 4.72 10.74 -3.81
CA ARG A 51 5.20 10.73 -5.19
C ARG A 51 5.37 9.32 -5.76
N GLY A 52 5.29 8.28 -4.93
CA GLY A 52 5.64 6.91 -5.33
C GLY A 52 7.12 6.74 -5.68
N THR A 53 7.98 7.57 -5.09
CA THR A 53 9.42 7.61 -5.38
C THR A 53 10.24 7.17 -4.16
N GLY A 54 11.52 6.86 -4.37
CA GLY A 54 12.46 6.56 -3.30
C GLY A 54 12.25 5.19 -2.65
N SER A 55 12.78 5.05 -1.44
CA SER A 55 12.90 3.80 -0.68
C SER A 55 12.27 3.92 0.71
N ALA A 56 11.05 4.46 0.79
CA ALA A 56 10.30 4.43 2.04
C ALA A 56 10.13 2.98 2.50
N GLN A 57 10.42 2.72 3.77
CA GLN A 57 10.24 1.40 4.35
C GLN A 57 8.75 1.06 4.44
N LEU A 58 8.42 -0.24 4.39
CA LEU A 58 7.04 -0.71 4.38
C LEU A 58 6.28 -0.32 5.65
N ASP A 59 6.96 -0.33 6.79
CA ASP A 59 6.45 0.14 8.09
C ASP A 59 5.98 1.61 8.03
N SER A 60 6.73 2.48 7.36
CA SER A 60 6.41 3.90 7.17
C SER A 60 5.15 4.06 6.32
N VAL A 61 4.98 3.21 5.30
CA VAL A 61 3.75 3.17 4.49
C VAL A 61 2.57 2.73 5.36
N PHE A 62 2.73 1.68 6.16
CA PHE A 62 1.69 1.19 7.07
C PHE A 62 1.30 2.23 8.12
N ALA A 63 2.28 2.95 8.69
CA ALA A 63 2.03 4.04 9.62
C ALA A 63 1.19 5.17 8.98
N VAL A 64 1.48 5.53 7.73
CA VAL A 64 0.68 6.50 6.98
C VAL A 64 -0.74 6.00 6.71
N LEU A 65 -0.89 4.74 6.27
CA LEU A 65 -2.21 4.14 6.04
C LEU A 65 -3.03 4.07 7.34
N SER A 66 -2.39 3.79 8.48
CA SER A 66 -3.00 3.78 9.80
C SER A 66 -3.46 5.19 10.20
N ALA A 67 -2.59 6.19 10.05
CA ALA A 67 -2.91 7.59 10.32
C ALA A 67 -4.03 8.16 9.42
N LEU A 68 -4.24 7.56 8.24
CA LEU A 68 -5.35 7.88 7.34
C LEU A 68 -6.63 7.07 7.62
N GLY A 69 -6.58 6.07 8.50
CA GLY A 69 -7.73 5.21 8.84
C GLY A 69 -8.10 4.18 7.77
N ILE A 70 -7.19 3.86 6.84
CA ILE A 70 -7.46 2.96 5.70
C ILE A 70 -6.63 1.66 5.71
N LEU A 71 -5.76 1.48 6.71
CA LEU A 71 -4.86 0.32 6.78
C LEU A 71 -5.61 -1.01 6.72
N GLU A 72 -6.67 -1.16 7.51
CA GLU A 72 -7.45 -2.40 7.57
C GLU A 72 -8.05 -2.76 6.20
N SER A 73 -8.60 -1.78 5.49
CA SER A 73 -9.15 -1.99 4.13
C SER A 73 -8.07 -2.42 3.13
N VAL A 74 -6.88 -1.82 3.20
CA VAL A 74 -5.75 -2.19 2.35
C VAL A 74 -5.26 -3.60 2.66
N VAL A 75 -5.11 -3.95 3.93
CA VAL A 75 -4.71 -5.30 4.35
C VAL A 75 -5.76 -6.33 3.93
N ALA A 76 -7.04 -6.04 4.11
CA ALA A 76 -8.11 -6.92 3.70
C ALA A 76 -8.23 -7.07 2.18
N SER A 77 -7.76 -6.10 1.40
CA SER A 77 -7.69 -6.20 -0.07
C SER A 77 -6.55 -7.09 -0.57
N ALA A 78 -5.55 -7.35 0.28
CA ALA A 78 -4.45 -8.27 -0.03
C ALA A 78 -4.80 -9.73 0.31
N ASP A 79 -5.92 -9.98 1.00
CA ASP A 79 -6.40 -11.31 1.35
C ASP A 79 -6.89 -12.07 0.10
N PRO A 80 -6.27 -13.20 -0.28
CA PRO A 80 -6.69 -13.98 -1.44
C PRO A 80 -8.11 -14.56 -1.28
N TYR A 81 -8.60 -14.80 -0.07
CA TYR A 81 -9.96 -15.28 0.16
C TYR A 81 -11.02 -14.22 -0.15
N ARG A 82 -10.62 -12.95 -0.23
CA ARG A 82 -11.47 -11.82 -0.67
C ARG A 82 -11.32 -11.50 -2.15
N SER A 83 -10.51 -12.28 -2.89
CA SER A 83 -10.26 -12.07 -4.31
C SER A 83 -11.07 -13.04 -5.17
N GLU A 84 -12.02 -12.49 -5.93
CA GLU A 84 -12.80 -13.24 -6.92
C GLU A 84 -11.91 -13.95 -7.95
N ALA A 85 -10.78 -13.35 -8.32
CA ALA A 85 -9.83 -13.95 -9.26
C ALA A 85 -9.03 -15.13 -8.66
N ALA A 86 -8.88 -15.18 -7.33
CA ALA A 86 -8.17 -16.27 -6.65
C ALA A 86 -9.09 -17.45 -6.34
N ARG A 87 -10.39 -17.20 -6.18
CA ARG A 87 -11.42 -18.18 -5.80
C ARG A 87 -11.37 -19.51 -6.59
N PRO A 88 -11.28 -19.53 -7.94
CA PRO A 88 -11.22 -20.80 -8.68
C PRO A 88 -9.96 -21.61 -8.38
N ARG A 89 -8.84 -20.94 -8.09
CA ARG A 89 -7.57 -21.60 -7.77
C ARG A 89 -7.59 -22.16 -6.35
N ILE A 90 -8.18 -21.42 -5.42
CA ILE A 90 -8.38 -21.84 -4.03
C ILE A 90 -9.26 -23.09 -3.99
N ASP A 91 -10.40 -23.07 -4.68
CA ASP A 91 -11.32 -24.21 -4.77
C ASP A 91 -10.63 -25.46 -5.34
N ALA A 92 -9.80 -25.30 -6.37
CA ALA A 92 -9.03 -26.40 -6.96
C ALA A 92 -8.01 -27.02 -5.99
N ILE A 93 -7.34 -26.19 -5.17
CA ILE A 93 -6.37 -26.69 -4.17
C ILE A 93 -7.11 -27.48 -3.08
N ILE A 94 -8.24 -26.97 -2.58
CA ILE A 94 -9.04 -27.65 -1.56
C ILE A 94 -9.59 -28.98 -2.10
N GLN A 95 -10.11 -29.00 -3.34
CA GLN A 95 -10.65 -30.22 -3.96
C GLN A 95 -9.59 -31.30 -4.24
N SER A 96 -8.34 -30.91 -4.43
CA SER A 96 -7.22 -31.85 -4.62
C SER A 96 -6.64 -32.38 -3.30
N GLY A 97 -7.25 -32.05 -2.16
CA GLY A 97 -6.80 -32.47 -0.83
C GLY A 97 -5.61 -31.67 -0.30
N GLY A 98 -5.27 -30.55 -0.92
CA GLY A 98 -4.25 -29.62 -0.45
C GLY A 98 -4.77 -28.69 0.66
N THR A 99 -3.85 -28.19 1.49
CA THR A 99 -4.12 -27.19 2.54
C THR A 99 -3.45 -25.86 2.17
N ILE A 100 -4.13 -24.74 2.43
CA ILE A 100 -3.69 -23.36 2.15
C ILE A 100 -3.58 -22.58 3.46
#